data_AF-A0A6A6FHI3-F1
#
_entry.id   AF-A0A6A6FHI3-F1
#
_cell.length_a   1.000
_cell.length_b   1.000
_cell.length_c   1.000
_cell.angle_alpha   90.00
_cell.angle_beta   90.00
_cell.angle_gamma   90.00
#
_symmetry.space_group_name_H-M   'P 1'
#
loop_
_entity.id
_entity.type
_entity.pdbx_description
1 polymer ?
#
loop_
_entity_poly.entity_id
_entity_poly.type
_entity_poly.pdbx_seq_one_letter_code
_entity_poly.pdbx_strand_id
1 'polypeptide(L)' 'MVAINTGIIADAAAPFGGVKASGMGREGSKYGIEEYLQLKTVVTGNLRL' A
#
# COMPACT_ATOMS: atom_id res chain seq x y z
N MET A 1 4.28 8.14 -10.85
CA MET A 1 4.71 6.92 -11.57
C MET A 1 5.58 7.34 -12.73
N VAL A 2 6.57 6.53 -13.13
CA VAL A 2 7.49 6.86 -14.23
C VAL A 2 7.65 5.62 -15.09
N ALA A 3 7.51 5.78 -16.40
CA ALA A 3 7.80 4.76 -17.40
C ALA A 3 9.09 5.14 -18.12
N ILE A 4 9.93 4.15 -18.47
CA ILE A 4 11.16 4.37 -19.25
C ILE A 4 11.06 3.53 -20.53
N ASN A 5 11.17 4.18 -21.69
CA ASN A 5 11.14 3.55 -23.03
C ASN A 5 9.86 2.72 -23.33
N THR A 6 8.77 2.94 -22.59
CA THR A 6 7.44 2.34 -22.84
C THR A 6 6.34 3.31 -22.41
N GLY A 7 5.16 3.19 -23.03
CA GLY A 7 3.94 3.90 -22.62
C GLY A 7 2.96 3.05 -21.82
N ILE A 8 3.22 1.74 -21.70
CA ILE A 8 2.34 0.79 -21.02
C ILE A 8 2.99 0.42 -19.69
N ILE A 9 2.31 0.74 -18.59
CA ILE A 9 2.79 0.46 -17.22
C ILE A 9 1.78 -0.28 -16.35
N ALA A 10 0.54 -0.48 -16.82
CA ALA A 10 -0.54 -1.10 -16.05
C ALA A 10 -0.19 -2.55 -15.68
N ASP A 11 0.05 -2.78 -14.39
CA ASP A 11 0.40 -4.08 -13.80
C ASP A 11 -0.16 -4.15 -12.38
N ALA A 12 -0.88 -5.22 -12.06
CA ALA A 12 -1.46 -5.44 -10.73
C ALA A 12 -0.38 -5.56 -9.64
N ALA A 13 0.85 -5.96 -9.99
CA ALA A 13 1.95 -6.07 -9.04
C ALA A 13 2.63 -4.73 -8.70
N ALA A 14 2.39 -3.67 -9.50
CA ALA A 14 2.99 -2.35 -9.29
C ALA A 14 2.08 -1.43 -8.45
N PRO A 15 2.63 -0.55 -7.60
CA PRO A 15 1.83 0.39 -6.80
C PRO A 15 1.36 1.57 -7.66
N PHE A 16 0.06 1.69 -7.86
CA PHE A 16 -0.56 2.79 -8.60
C PHE A 16 -1.00 3.91 -7.66
N GLY A 17 -0.77 5.17 -8.06
CA GLY A 17 -1.23 6.32 -7.29
C GLY A 17 -0.49 7.63 -7.62
N GLY A 18 -1.02 8.72 -7.07
CA GLY A 18 -0.55 10.09 -7.29
C GLY A 18 0.38 10.62 -6.20
N VAL A 19 0.86 11.85 -6.41
CA VAL A 19 1.52 12.67 -5.38
C VAL A 19 0.88 14.06 -5.38
N LYS A 20 0.93 14.77 -4.25
CA LYS A 20 0.34 16.11 -4.07
C LYS A 20 -1.19 16.09 -4.35
N ALA A 21 -1.69 17.02 -5.15
CA ALA A 21 -3.10 17.12 -5.50
C ALA A 21 -3.60 15.95 -6.38
N SER A 22 -2.71 15.11 -6.91
CA SER A 22 -3.10 13.93 -7.70
C SER A 22 -3.61 12.76 -6.85
N GLY A 23 -3.58 12.87 -5.52
CA GLY A 23 -4.13 11.87 -4.59
C GLY A 23 -3.15 11.39 -3.52
N MET A 24 -3.70 10.65 -2.56
CA MET A 24 -3.00 9.98 -1.46
C MET A 24 -3.28 8.48 -1.50
N GLY A 25 -2.39 7.69 -0.92
CA GLY A 25 -2.49 6.23 -0.89
C GLY A 25 -2.03 5.52 -2.16
N ARG A 26 -2.07 4.18 -2.18
CA ARG A 26 -1.71 3.35 -3.34
C ARG A 26 -2.71 2.22 -3.56
N GLU A 27 -2.93 1.88 -4.83
CA GLU A 27 -3.69 0.71 -5.25
C GLU A 27 -2.78 -0.35 -5.89
N GLY A 28 -3.20 -1.61 -5.88
CA GLY A 28 -2.42 -2.74 -6.39
C GLY A 28 -1.14 -3.01 -5.58
N SER A 29 -0.28 -3.89 -6.09
CA SER A 29 0.95 -4.36 -5.44
C SER A 29 0.74 -4.93 -4.03
N LYS A 30 1.85 -5.16 -3.31
CA LYS A 30 1.83 -5.49 -1.88
C LYS A 30 1.35 -4.34 -0.98
N TYR A 31 1.39 -3.09 -1.46
CA TYR A 31 1.06 -1.91 -0.65
C TYR A 31 -0.45 -1.62 -0.62
N GLY A 32 -1.20 -2.03 -1.64
CA GLY A 32 -2.62 -1.66 -1.75
C GLY A 32 -3.50 -2.22 -0.63
N ILE A 33 -3.12 -3.35 -0.02
CA ILE A 33 -3.88 -3.91 1.10
C ILE A 33 -3.82 -3.02 2.35
N GLU A 34 -2.74 -2.24 2.53
CA GLU A 34 -2.54 -1.39 3.71
C GLU A 34 -3.58 -0.25 3.78
N GLU A 35 -4.12 0.21 2.64
CA GLU A 35 -5.18 1.23 2.60
C GLU A 35 -6.51 0.74 3.21
N TYR A 36 -6.68 -0.58 3.36
CA TYR A 36 -7.89 -1.20 3.89
C TYR A 36 -7.68 -1.86 5.27
N LEU A 37 -6.46 -1.84 5.79
CA LEU A 37 -6.11 -2.43 7.08
C LEU A 37 -5.85 -1.36 8.13
N GLN A 38 -6.12 -1.70 9.39
CA GLN A 38 -5.74 -0.87 10.53
C GLN A 38 -4.76 -1.65 11.39
N LEU A 39 -3.59 -1.06 11.63
CA LEU A 39 -2.62 -1.62 12.55
C LEU A 39 -3.19 -1.58 13.97
N LYS A 40 -3.20 -2.73 14.64
CA LYS A 40 -3.66 -2.86 16.02
C LYS A 40 -2.61 -3.56 16.85
N THR A 41 -2.05 -2.84 17.82
CA THR A 41 -1.16 -3.42 18.83
C THR A 41 -2.01 -4.08 19.91
N VAL A 42 -1.67 -5.32 20.27
CA VAL A 42 -2.29 -6.07 21.37
C VAL A 42 -1.22 -6.40 22.40
N VAL A 43 -1.42 -5.98 23.64
CA VAL A 43 -0.56 -6.30 24.79
C VAL A 43 -1.36 -7.21 25.72
N THR A 44 -0.95 -8.47 25.83
CA THR A 44 -1.60 -9.44 26.72
C THR A 44 -0.90 -9.44 28.08
N GLY A 45 -1.60 -8.94 29.10
CA GLY A 45 -1.18 -9.07 30.50
C GLY A 45 -1.64 -10.38 31.14
N ASN A 46 -1.20 -10.66 32.37
CA ASN A 46 -1.62 -11.80 33.19
C ASN A 46 -1.35 -13.20 32.59
N LEU A 47 -0.24 -13.38 31.86
CA LEU A 47 0.28 -14.71 31.53
C LEU A 47 0.82 -15.39 32.80
N ARG A 48 0.14 -16.43 33.30
CA ARG A 48 0.68 -17.33 34.32
C ARG A 48 1.69 -18.26 33.63
N LEU A 49 2.97 -18.14 33.98
CA LEU A 49 4.01 -19.09 33.63
C LEU A 49 3.91 -20.34 34.52
#